data_AF-A0AAV8YYE7-F1
#
_entry.id   AF-A0AAV8YYE7-F1
#
_cell.length_a   1.000
_cell.length_b   1.000
_cell.length_c   1.000
_cell.angle_alpha   90.00
_cell.angle_beta   90.00
_cell.angle_gamma   90.00
#
_symmetry.space_group_name_H-M   'P 1'
#
loop_
_entity.id
_entity.type
_entity.pdbx_description
1 polymer ?
#
loop_
_entity_poly.entity_id
_entity_poly.type
_entity_poly.pdbx_seq_one_letter_code
_entity_poly.pdbx_strand_id
1 'polypeptide(L)'
;MTIGLMTKDFRFPAVSKLSSETHGGDDVGIFARGPWAHLYSGVLEQHTIPHIMAYASCVGEGRTACSGAFSTLANLSLPVILGALFSLLYL
;
A
#
# COMPACT_ATOMS: atom_id res chain seq x y z
N MET A 1 32.83 39.13 -16.50
CA MET A 1 32.97 38.06 -15.48
C MET A 1 31.63 37.38 -15.34
N THR A 2 31.38 36.32 -16.11
CA THR A 2 30.15 35.53 -15.95
C THR A 2 30.36 34.63 -14.75
N ILE A 3 29.70 34.94 -13.63
CA ILE A 3 29.69 34.06 -12.46
C ILE A 3 29.15 32.72 -12.96
N GLY A 4 29.90 31.62 -12.76
CA GLY A 4 29.64 30.29 -13.33
C GLY A 4 28.37 29.59 -12.85
N LEU A 5 27.33 30.33 -12.49
CA LEU A 5 26.01 29.86 -12.04
C LEU A 5 25.29 28.93 -13.04
N MET A 6 25.71 28.94 -14.30
CA MET A 6 25.13 28.10 -15.37
C MET A 6 25.98 26.85 -15.69
N THR A 7 27.07 26.59 -14.97
CA THR A 7 27.86 25.38 -15.19
C THR A 7 27.28 24.21 -14.39
N LYS A 8 27.37 23.01 -14.96
CA LYS A 8 26.88 21.77 -14.32
C LYS A 8 27.57 21.47 -12.99
N ASP A 9 28.82 21.90 -12.83
CA ASP A 9 29.68 21.58 -11.69
C ASP A 9 29.61 22.63 -10.57
N PHE A 10 28.84 23.69 -10.77
CA PHE A 10 28.64 24.71 -9.75
C PHE A 10 27.88 24.12 -8.55
N ARG A 11 28.43 24.32 -7.35
CA ARG A 11 27.79 23.91 -6.09
C ARG A 11 27.23 25.13 -5.39
N PHE A 12 25.93 25.12 -5.12
CA PHE A 12 25.28 26.19 -4.37
C PHE A 12 25.81 26.24 -2.91
N PRO A 13 25.80 27.43 -2.28
CA PRO A 13 26.25 27.57 -0.89
C PRO A 13 25.45 26.68 0.07
N ALA A 14 26.12 26.13 1.08
CA ALA A 14 25.52 25.35 2.15
C ALA A 14 25.90 25.95 3.51
N VAL A 15 25.04 25.75 4.52
CA VAL A 15 25.26 26.24 5.89
C VAL A 15 26.39 25.49 6.60
N SER A 16 26.57 24.20 6.30
CA SER A 16 27.62 23.35 6.88
C SER A 16 28.57 22.81 5.82
N LYS A 17 29.86 22.68 6.16
CA LYS A 17 30.89 22.12 5.29
C LYS A 17 30.98 20.60 5.50
N LEU A 18 30.39 19.85 4.59
CA LEU A 18 30.47 18.40 4.55
C LEU A 18 31.06 17.95 3.20
N SER A 19 31.66 16.75 3.18
CA SER A 19 32.13 16.13 1.93
C SER A 19 30.96 15.73 1.02
N SER A 20 29.80 15.45 1.61
CA SER A 20 28.52 15.15 0.97
C SER A 20 27.39 15.86 1.72
N GLU A 21 26.35 16.27 1.00
CA GLU A 21 25.12 16.76 1.62
C GLU A 21 24.39 15.63 2.37
N THR A 22 23.63 16.01 3.39
CA THR A 22 22.77 15.12 4.19
C THR A 22 21.32 15.31 3.78
N HIS A 23 20.56 14.22 3.67
CA HIS A 23 19.14 14.31 3.31
C HIS A 23 18.34 15.21 4.27
N GLY A 24 17.36 15.92 3.71
CA GLY A 24 16.33 16.61 4.49
C GLY A 24 15.41 15.63 5.21
N GLY A 25 14.99 16.00 6.42
CA GLY A 25 14.00 15.26 7.22
C GLY A 25 12.59 15.82 7.11
N ASP A 26 12.32 16.64 6.09
CA ASP A 26 11.01 17.25 5.85
C ASP A 26 10.00 16.22 5.32
N ASP A 27 8.72 16.46 5.58
CA ASP A 27 7.64 15.63 5.04
C ASP A 27 7.64 15.65 3.50
N VAL A 28 7.38 14.48 2.89
CA VAL A 28 7.31 14.32 1.43
C VAL A 28 5.88 14.06 0.96
N GLY A 29 5.56 14.58 -0.23
CA GLY A 29 4.22 14.42 -0.82
C GLY A 29 3.95 12.99 -1.30
N ILE A 30 2.71 12.52 -1.09
CA ILE A 30 2.19 11.27 -1.63
C ILE A 30 1.18 11.58 -2.75
N PHE A 31 1.36 10.97 -3.92
CA PHE A 31 0.43 11.09 -5.05
C PHE A 31 -0.16 9.72 -5.37
N ALA A 32 -1.49 9.61 -5.40
CA ALA A 32 -2.19 8.35 -5.63
C ALA A 32 -3.33 8.49 -6.64
N ARG A 33 -3.55 7.44 -7.43
CA ARG A 33 -4.68 7.30 -8.37
C ARG A 33 -5.09 5.83 -8.46
N GLY A 34 -6.39 5.59 -8.60
CA GLY A 34 -6.94 4.24 -8.76
C GLY A 34 -7.83 3.80 -7.58
N PRO A 35 -8.12 2.49 -7.46
CA PRO A 35 -8.91 1.95 -6.35
C PRO A 35 -8.34 2.40 -5.00
N TRP A 36 -9.22 2.91 -4.14
CA TRP A 36 -8.85 3.36 -2.78
C TRP A 36 -7.85 4.52 -2.69
N ALA A 37 -7.58 5.25 -3.78
CA ALA A 37 -6.68 6.41 -3.76
C ALA A 37 -7.12 7.52 -2.78
N HIS A 38 -8.42 7.62 -2.51
CA HIS A 38 -8.99 8.56 -1.54
C HIS A 38 -8.53 8.31 -0.09
N LEU A 39 -7.95 7.15 0.21
CA LEU A 39 -7.36 6.86 1.53
C LEU A 39 -6.05 7.63 1.77
N TYR A 40 -5.37 8.07 0.71
CA TYR A 40 -4.20 8.96 0.80
C TYR A 40 -4.66 10.42 0.93
N SER A 41 -5.12 10.78 2.13
CA SER A 41 -5.59 12.13 2.45
C SER A 41 -4.99 12.64 3.76
N GLY A 42 -4.75 13.95 3.85
CA GLY A 42 -4.14 14.58 5.03
C GLY A 42 -2.64 14.31 5.15
N VAL A 43 -2.15 14.34 6.40
CA VAL A 43 -0.77 13.99 6.77
C VAL A 43 -0.76 12.56 7.28
N LEU A 44 0.12 11.72 6.73
CA LEU A 44 0.21 10.30 7.04
C LEU A 44 1.65 9.95 7.40
N GLU A 45 1.80 9.01 8.32
CA GLU A 45 3.09 8.40 8.62
C GLU A 45 3.58 7.53 7.46
N GLN A 46 4.88 7.55 7.14
CA GLN A 46 5.44 6.81 6.01
C GLN A 46 5.12 5.31 6.05
N HIS A 47 5.08 4.71 7.25
CA HIS A 47 4.75 3.30 7.43
C HIS A 47 3.29 2.96 7.12
N THR A 48 2.40 3.95 6.98
CA THR A 48 0.99 3.76 6.62
C THR A 48 0.82 3.44 5.13
N ILE A 49 1.77 3.87 4.27
CA ILE A 49 1.75 3.64 2.82
C ILE A 49 1.56 2.14 2.49
N PRO A 50 2.42 1.21 2.97
CA PRO A 50 2.25 -0.21 2.66
C PRO A 50 0.94 -0.80 3.22
N HIS A 51 0.41 -0.30 4.34
CA HIS A 51 -0.86 -0.78 4.89
C HIS A 51 -2.05 -0.41 3.98
N ILE A 52 -2.07 0.81 3.44
CA ILE A 52 -3.12 1.23 2.49
C ILE A 52 -3.00 0.45 1.17
N MET A 53 -1.77 0.22 0.68
CA MET A 53 -1.53 -0.62 -0.50
C MET A 53 -2.02 -2.06 -0.30
N ALA A 54 -1.71 -2.67 0.85
CA ALA A 54 -2.14 -4.01 1.23
C ALA A 54 -3.68 -4.10 1.32
N TYR A 55 -4.31 -3.10 1.96
CA TYR A 55 -5.76 -3.00 2.03
C TYR A 55 -6.41 -2.96 0.64
N ALA A 56 -5.89 -2.11 -0.25
CA ALA A 56 -6.43 -1.90 -1.59
C ALA A 56 -6.26 -3.11 -2.52
N SER A 57 -5.14 -3.84 -2.38
CA SER A 57 -4.78 -5.00 -3.21
C SER A 57 -5.24 -6.35 -2.65
N CYS A 58 -5.81 -6.36 -1.44
CA CYS A 58 -6.19 -7.58 -0.74
C CYS A 58 -5.03 -8.54 -0.48
N VAL A 59 -3.86 -8.00 -0.13
CA VAL A 59 -2.65 -8.75 0.20
C VAL A 59 -2.34 -8.63 1.70
N GLY A 60 -1.83 -9.70 2.30
CA GLY A 60 -1.39 -9.74 3.69
C GLY A 60 -2.48 -10.15 4.68
N GLU A 61 -2.08 -10.22 5.95
CA GLU A 61 -2.92 -10.73 7.06
C GLU A 61 -3.73 -9.62 7.77
N GLY A 62 -3.51 -8.36 7.37
CA GLY A 62 -4.24 -7.21 7.90
C GLY A 62 -5.67 -7.09 7.35
N ARG A 63 -6.34 -5.99 7.70
CA ARG A 63 -7.65 -5.66 7.10
C ARG A 63 -7.49 -5.46 5.60
N THR A 64 -8.32 -6.13 4.81
CA THR A 64 -8.31 -6.01 3.34
C THR A 64 -9.67 -5.59 2.80
N ALA A 65 -9.70 -4.97 1.61
CA ALA A 65 -10.95 -4.64 0.93
C ALA A 65 -11.80 -5.90 0.61
N CYS A 66 -11.17 -7.07 0.51
CA CYS A 66 -11.81 -8.33 0.12
C CYS A 66 -12.30 -9.20 1.28
N SER A 67 -12.13 -8.79 2.55
CA SER A 67 -12.36 -9.66 3.71
C SER A 67 -13.82 -10.17 3.88
N GLY A 68 -14.78 -9.70 3.09
CA GLY A 68 -16.18 -10.18 3.07
C GLY A 68 -16.59 -11.05 1.87
N ALA A 69 -15.70 -11.28 0.90
CA ALA A 69 -16.07 -11.93 -0.37
C ALA A 69 -15.96 -13.48 -0.36
N PHE A 70 -15.25 -14.06 0.62
CA PHE A 70 -14.95 -15.51 0.63
C PHE A 70 -15.78 -16.32 1.65
N SER A 71 -16.54 -15.68 2.53
CA SER A 71 -17.20 -16.35 3.65
C SER A 71 -18.52 -17.07 3.30
N THR A 72 -19.07 -16.88 2.10
CA THR A 72 -20.32 -17.55 1.68
C THR A 72 -20.10 -18.84 0.92
N LEU A 73 -19.01 -18.97 0.13
CA LEU A 73 -18.74 -20.20 -0.65
C LEU A 73 -18.08 -21.32 0.17
N ALA A 74 -17.34 -20.98 1.23
CA ALA A 74 -16.76 -21.97 2.15
C ALA A 74 -17.78 -22.58 3.14
N ASN A 75 -19.01 -22.06 3.18
CA ASN A 75 -20.11 -22.53 4.04
C ASN A 75 -21.12 -23.42 3.29
N LEU A 76 -20.70 -24.13 2.23
CA LEU A 76 -21.34 -25.40 1.90
C LEU A 76 -21.06 -26.37 3.05
N SER A 77 -21.83 -26.19 4.13
CA SER A 77 -21.74 -26.94 5.36
C SER A 77 -21.71 -28.44 5.06
N LEU A 78 -20.81 -29.17 5.72
CA LEU A 78 -20.73 -30.64 5.69
C LEU A 78 -22.10 -31.36 5.64
N PRO A 79 -23.17 -30.92 6.34
CA PRO A 79 -24.49 -31.57 6.25
C PRO A 79 -25.11 -31.58 4.85
N VAL A 80 -24.81 -30.61 3.97
CA VAL A 80 -25.35 -30.60 2.59
C VAL A 80 -24.68 -31.67 1.74
N ILE A 81 -23.36 -31.86 1.89
CA ILE A 81 -22.60 -32.90 1.19
C ILE A 81 -22.96 -34.30 1.74
N LEU A 82 -23.11 -34.43 3.06
CA LEU A 82 -23.48 -35.69 3.69
C LEU A 82 -24.94 -36.08 3.39
N GLY A 83 -25.85 -35.11 3.33
CA GLY A 83 -27.24 -35.32 2.93
C GLY A 83 -27.39 -35.77 1.48
N ALA A 84 -26.63 -35.15 0.55
CA ALA A 84 -26.63 -35.55 -0.85
C ALA A 84 -26.07 -36.98 -1.06
N LEU A 85 -25.04 -37.37 -0.31
CA LEU A 85 -24.50 -38.74 -0.33
C LEU A 85 -25.48 -39.76 0.26
N PHE A 86 -26.18 -39.42 1.34
CA PHE A 86 -27.17 -40.31 1.96
C PHE A 86 -28.36 -40.60 1.04
N SER A 87 -28.81 -39.61 0.27
CA SER A 87 -29.87 -39.80 -0.74
C SER A 87 -29.44 -40.63 -1.95
N LEU A 88 -28.15 -40.67 -2.30
CA LEU A 88 -27.61 -41.48 -3.40
C LEU A 88 -27.32 -42.94 -2.99
N LEU A 89 -27.17 -43.21 -1.69
CA LEU A 89 -26.95 -44.56 -1.15
C LEU A 89 -28.26 -45.32 -0.85
N TYR A 90 -29.40 -44.63 -0.90
CA TYR A 90 -30.74 -45.18 -0.62
C TYR A 90 -31.71 -45.11 -1.82
N LEU A 91 -31.19 -44.86 -3.03
CA LEU A 91 -31.85 -45.20 -4.29
C LEU A 91 -31.25 -46.49 -4.86
#